data_AF-A0A6B2CLT6-F1
#
_entry.id   AF-A0A6B2CLT6-F1
#
_cell.length_a   1.000
_cell.length_b   1.000
_cell.length_c   1.000
_cell.angle_alpha   90.00
_cell.angle_beta   90.00
_cell.angle_gamma   90.00
#
_symmetry.space_group_name_H-M   'P 1'
#
loop_
_entity.id
_entity.type
_entity.pdbx_description
1 polymer ?
#
loop_
_entity_poly.entity_id
_entity_poly.type
_entity_poly.pdbx_seq_one_letter_code
_entity_poly.pdbx_strand_id
1 'polypeptide(L)'
;MRKDPGMVIGREDALRITEAIFMLTSEFNRVFSLNSLRVLTGDYYGDAVNWLIENGLATRVNDRYLRVTVPRLRLLAVAGGELVVRHVDDLSWSEFEEFISFTLNQAGYQTLRGVRLTVGGVRGEFDVIGYRGDVVMVIEAKHWLSISTGELRKIVEKHVGKVEALASNWARFVRKVKLKVGNEVYIYPLVVTLKAPQVQVMDNVPIVASYQLPDFLSGFDMAKGSFLYFKPREMHLS
;
A
#
# COMPACT_ATOMS: atom_id res chain seq x y z
N MET A 1 19.66 9.00 30.88
CA MET A 1 18.55 8.65 29.97
C MET A 1 17.31 9.40 30.41
N ARG A 2 16.90 10.45 29.69
CA ARG A 2 15.63 11.14 29.95
C ARG A 2 14.51 10.34 29.29
N LYS A 3 13.50 9.97 30.07
CA LYS A 3 12.25 9.39 29.55
C LYS A 3 11.45 10.52 28.90
N ASP A 4 11.05 10.35 27.64
CA ASP A 4 10.11 11.24 26.98
C ASP A 4 8.70 11.08 27.61
N PRO A 5 7.95 12.14 27.91
CA PRO A 5 6.75 12.08 28.75
C PRO A 5 5.47 11.62 28.02
N GLY A 6 5.56 10.83 26.94
CA GLY A 6 4.42 10.56 26.06
C GLY A 6 4.36 9.21 25.34
N MET A 7 5.13 8.19 25.74
CA MET A 7 5.02 6.86 25.13
C MET A 7 5.53 5.79 26.08
N VAL A 8 4.72 4.79 26.48
CA VAL A 8 5.29 3.62 27.18
C VAL A 8 4.55 2.30 26.89
N ILE A 9 4.53 1.87 25.64
CA ILE A 9 4.69 0.43 25.39
C ILE A 9 5.99 0.21 24.64
N GLY A 10 6.75 -0.81 25.04
CA GLY A 10 7.99 -1.18 24.37
C GLY A 10 7.72 -1.71 22.97
N ARG A 11 8.74 -1.70 22.10
CA ARG A 11 8.64 -2.30 20.75
C ARG A 11 8.14 -3.75 20.80
N GLU A 12 8.61 -4.54 21.77
CA GLU A 12 8.17 -5.92 21.95
C GLU A 12 6.67 -6.03 22.26
N ASP A 13 6.14 -5.10 23.06
CA ASP A 13 4.72 -5.09 23.42
C ASP A 13 3.87 -4.70 22.20
N ALA A 14 4.30 -3.69 21.43
CA ALA A 14 3.65 -3.32 20.17
C ALA A 14 3.63 -4.49 19.17
N LEU A 15 4.71 -5.26 19.07
CA LEU A 15 4.78 -6.46 18.25
C LEU A 15 3.76 -7.52 18.72
N ARG A 16 3.72 -7.82 20.02
CA ARG A 16 2.77 -8.81 20.57
C ARG A 16 1.31 -8.39 20.40
N ILE A 17 1.00 -7.13 20.65
CA ILE A 17 -0.37 -6.58 20.54
C ILE A 17 -0.84 -6.62 19.09
N THR A 18 -0.01 -6.17 18.14
CA THR A 18 -0.37 -6.15 16.72
C THR A 18 -0.51 -7.56 16.16
N GLU A 19 0.37 -8.49 16.53
CA GLU A 19 0.28 -9.91 16.15
C GLU A 19 -1.01 -10.55 16.73
N ALA A 20 -1.32 -10.32 18.00
CA ALA A 20 -2.56 -10.80 18.61
C ALA A 20 -3.82 -10.33 17.86
N ILE A 21 -3.89 -9.06 17.51
CA ILE A 21 -5.04 -8.49 16.78
C ILE A 21 -5.08 -9.01 15.34
N PHE A 22 -3.93 -9.17 14.70
CA PHE A 22 -3.83 -9.76 13.38
C PHE A 22 -4.42 -11.18 13.36
N MET A 23 -4.19 -11.97 14.42
CA MET A 23 -4.77 -13.30 14.60
C MET A 23 -6.25 -13.28 14.96
N LEU A 24 -6.73 -12.25 15.66
CA LEU A 24 -8.14 -12.07 16.00
C LEU A 24 -9.00 -11.50 14.86
N THR A 25 -8.37 -11.09 13.75
CA THR A 25 -9.04 -10.45 12.62
C THR A 25 -8.72 -11.14 11.30
N SER A 26 -9.53 -10.90 10.29
CA SER A 26 -9.35 -11.39 8.93
C SER A 26 -9.73 -10.31 7.91
N GLU A 27 -9.54 -10.59 6.62
CA GLU A 27 -10.02 -9.72 5.53
C GLU A 27 -11.50 -9.35 5.71
N PHE A 28 -12.34 -10.32 6.07
CA PHE A 28 -13.80 -10.14 6.15
C PHE A 28 -14.29 -9.78 7.56
N ASN A 29 -13.48 -9.93 8.59
CA ASN A 29 -13.84 -9.56 9.96
C ASN A 29 -12.74 -8.74 10.65
N ARG A 30 -12.96 -7.43 10.74
CA ARG A 30 -12.06 -6.48 11.43
C ARG A 30 -12.47 -6.19 12.88
N VAL A 31 -13.51 -6.86 13.41
CA VAL A 31 -14.03 -6.62 14.76
C VAL A 31 -13.58 -7.74 15.70
N PHE A 32 -13.04 -7.38 16.86
CA PHE A 32 -12.56 -8.33 17.86
C PHE A 32 -13.03 -7.95 19.27
N SER A 33 -13.14 -8.95 20.15
CA SER A 33 -13.62 -8.74 21.51
C SER A 33 -12.49 -8.26 22.44
N LEU A 34 -12.82 -7.33 23.33
CA LEU A 34 -11.91 -6.87 24.38
C LEU A 34 -11.50 -7.98 25.34
N ASN A 35 -12.37 -8.98 25.55
CA ASN A 35 -12.04 -10.14 26.36
C ASN A 35 -10.96 -11.01 25.70
N SER A 36 -11.06 -11.25 24.38
CA SER A 36 -10.03 -11.97 23.62
C SER A 36 -8.70 -11.24 23.65
N LEU A 37 -8.71 -9.90 23.51
CA LEU A 37 -7.49 -9.11 23.64
C LEU A 37 -6.89 -9.26 25.05
N ARG A 38 -7.71 -9.15 26.10
CA ARG A 38 -7.27 -9.31 27.49
C ARG A 38 -6.59 -10.66 27.73
N VAL A 39 -7.15 -11.75 27.20
CA VAL A 39 -6.56 -13.09 27.32
C VAL A 39 -5.16 -13.15 26.69
N LEU A 40 -4.94 -12.45 25.57
CA LEU A 40 -3.66 -12.44 24.85
C LEU A 40 -2.63 -11.46 25.44
N THR A 41 -3.08 -10.34 26.01
CA THR A 41 -2.19 -9.28 26.52
C THR A 41 -1.99 -9.33 28.04
N GLY A 42 -2.81 -10.07 28.78
CA GLY A 42 -2.74 -10.17 30.23
C GLY A 42 -2.81 -8.80 30.92
N ASP A 43 -1.85 -8.55 31.80
CA ASP A 43 -1.76 -7.31 32.60
C ASP A 43 -1.60 -6.04 31.76
N TYR A 44 -1.10 -6.16 30.52
CA TYR A 44 -0.91 -5.04 29.58
C TYR A 44 -2.18 -4.65 28.81
N TYR A 45 -3.32 -5.26 29.11
CA TYR A 45 -4.57 -5.04 28.38
C TYR A 45 -4.99 -3.56 28.32
N GLY A 46 -4.87 -2.82 29.42
CA GLY A 46 -5.26 -1.41 29.45
C GLY A 46 -4.44 -0.56 28.49
N ASP A 47 -3.11 -0.71 28.55
CA ASP A 47 -2.18 0.00 27.70
C ASP A 47 -2.34 -0.38 26.22
N ALA A 48 -2.60 -1.67 25.95
CA ALA A 48 -2.87 -2.15 24.60
C ALA A 48 -4.10 -1.47 23.99
N VAL A 49 -5.21 -1.37 24.73
CA VAL A 49 -6.43 -0.72 24.26
C VAL A 49 -6.19 0.78 24.01
N ASN A 50 -5.53 1.47 24.93
CA ASN A 50 -5.25 2.90 24.78
C ASN A 50 -4.35 3.16 23.57
N TRP A 51 -3.27 2.41 23.43
CA TRP A 51 -2.34 2.55 22.32
C TRP A 51 -3.01 2.35 20.96
N LEU A 52 -3.89 1.35 20.81
CA LEU A 52 -4.61 1.11 19.56
C LEU A 52 -5.51 2.28 19.17
N ILE A 53 -6.19 2.87 20.14
CA ILE A 53 -7.12 3.99 19.92
C ILE A 53 -6.33 5.28 19.63
N GLU A 54 -5.32 5.58 20.45
CA GLU A 54 -4.50 6.79 20.33
C GLU A 54 -3.71 6.83 19.02
N ASN A 55 -3.27 5.67 18.52
CA ASN A 55 -2.59 5.56 17.23
C ASN A 55 -3.54 5.38 16.04
N GLY A 56 -4.86 5.45 16.26
CA GLY A 56 -5.87 5.35 15.20
C GLY A 56 -5.91 3.99 14.50
N LEU A 57 -5.40 2.93 15.15
CA LEU A 57 -5.35 1.56 14.63
C LEU A 57 -6.66 0.82 14.84
N ALA A 58 -7.41 1.19 15.89
CA ALA A 58 -8.73 0.67 16.15
C ALA A 58 -9.66 1.74 16.75
N THR A 59 -10.97 1.53 16.61
CA THR A 59 -12.00 2.34 17.26
C THR A 59 -12.95 1.48 18.08
N ARG A 60 -13.59 2.08 19.09
CA ARG A 60 -14.60 1.40 19.91
C ARG A 60 -15.88 1.22 19.10
N VAL A 61 -16.37 -0.01 19.04
CA VAL A 61 -17.71 -0.31 18.53
C VAL A 61 -18.72 -0.17 19.68
N ASN A 62 -18.39 -0.73 20.84
CA ASN A 62 -19.13 -0.59 22.10
C ASN A 62 -18.19 -0.91 23.28
N ASP A 63 -18.77 -1.20 24.45
CA ASP A 63 -18.08 -1.58 25.69
C ASP A 63 -17.35 -2.95 25.62
N ARG A 64 -17.64 -3.77 24.61
CA ARG A 64 -17.11 -5.14 24.47
C ARG A 64 -16.23 -5.36 23.24
N TYR A 65 -16.33 -4.52 22.22
CA TYR A 65 -15.68 -4.76 20.93
C TYR A 65 -14.92 -3.53 20.41
N LEU A 66 -13.78 -3.81 19.78
CA LEU A 66 -13.03 -2.87 18.96
C LEU A 66 -13.10 -3.28 17.49
N ARG A 67 -12.93 -2.31 16.60
CA ARG A 67 -12.80 -2.50 15.16
C ARG A 67 -11.47 -1.96 14.69
N VAL A 68 -10.67 -2.77 13.99
CA VAL A 68 -9.47 -2.32 13.28
C VAL A 68 -9.89 -1.37 12.15
N THR A 69 -9.28 -0.18 12.12
CA THR A 69 -9.62 0.92 11.19
C THR A 69 -8.62 1.07 10.04
N VAL A 70 -7.52 0.33 10.08
CA VAL A 70 -6.46 0.32 9.08
C VAL A 70 -6.38 -1.04 8.37
N PRO A 71 -5.76 -1.15 7.19
CA PRO A 71 -5.49 -2.44 6.58
C PRO A 71 -4.66 -3.34 7.52
N ARG A 72 -4.91 -4.65 7.52
CA ARG A 72 -4.17 -5.59 8.40
C ARG A 72 -2.66 -5.53 8.17
N LEU A 73 -2.21 -5.34 6.93
CA LEU A 73 -0.78 -5.18 6.65
C LEU A 73 -0.19 -3.88 7.25
N ARG A 74 -0.99 -2.80 7.36
CA ARG A 74 -0.56 -1.57 8.07
C ARG A 74 -0.43 -1.83 9.56
N LEU A 75 -1.33 -2.59 10.17
CA LEU A 75 -1.25 -2.98 11.58
C LEU A 75 0.08 -3.66 11.88
N LEU A 76 0.50 -4.62 11.03
CA LEU A 76 1.80 -5.29 11.17
C LEU A 76 2.97 -4.32 10.97
N ALA A 77 2.91 -3.48 9.93
CA ALA A 77 3.99 -2.55 9.58
C ALA A 77 4.26 -1.50 10.67
N VAL A 78 3.26 -1.12 11.46
CA VAL A 78 3.42 -0.14 12.56
C VAL A 78 4.27 -0.70 13.69
N ALA A 79 4.22 -2.01 13.96
CA ALA A 79 5.05 -2.63 14.99
C ALA A 79 6.45 -3.03 14.48
N GLY A 80 6.57 -3.32 13.18
CA GLY A 80 7.86 -3.57 12.53
C GLY A 80 7.74 -4.35 11.22
N GLY A 81 8.70 -4.15 10.31
CA GLY A 81 8.76 -4.89 9.04
C GLY A 81 8.91 -6.40 9.22
N GLU A 82 9.44 -6.86 10.36
CA GLU A 82 9.56 -8.30 10.66
C GLU A 82 8.21 -9.03 10.74
N LEU A 83 7.13 -8.38 11.19
CA LEU A 83 5.82 -9.01 11.26
C LEU A 83 5.15 -9.10 9.89
N VAL A 84 5.35 -8.09 9.05
CA VAL A 84 4.95 -8.14 7.63
C VAL A 84 5.58 -9.35 6.94
N VAL A 85 6.87 -9.58 7.20
CA VAL A 85 7.64 -10.71 6.68
C VAL A 85 7.10 -12.05 7.20
N ARG A 86 6.72 -12.11 8.48
CA ARG A 86 6.24 -13.34 9.15
C ARG A 86 4.86 -13.78 8.68
N HIS A 87 3.92 -12.84 8.56
CA HIS A 87 2.50 -13.10 8.23
C HIS A 87 2.15 -12.86 6.77
N VAL A 88 3.18 -12.87 5.94
CA VAL A 88 3.06 -12.59 4.53
C VAL A 88 2.12 -13.56 3.83
N ASP A 89 2.24 -14.86 4.11
CA ASP A 89 1.42 -15.91 3.49
C ASP A 89 -0.02 -15.96 4.06
N ASP A 90 -0.29 -15.22 5.14
CA ASP A 90 -1.61 -15.10 5.77
C ASP A 90 -2.47 -13.96 5.18
N LEU A 91 -1.91 -13.19 4.23
CA LEU A 91 -2.55 -12.04 3.61
C LEU A 91 -2.97 -12.36 2.18
N SER A 92 -4.20 -11.97 1.83
CA SER A 92 -4.68 -12.10 0.46
C SER A 92 -4.10 -11.01 -0.45
N TRP A 93 -4.13 -11.25 -1.76
CA TRP A 93 -3.75 -10.24 -2.75
C TRP A 93 -4.58 -8.95 -2.62
N SER A 94 -5.86 -9.09 -2.29
CA SER A 94 -6.79 -7.99 -2.03
C SER A 94 -6.36 -7.16 -0.81
N GLU A 95 -5.92 -7.80 0.28
CA GLU A 95 -5.39 -7.09 1.45
C GLU A 95 -4.09 -6.35 1.14
N PHE A 96 -3.27 -6.87 0.22
CA PHE A 96 -2.06 -6.17 -0.21
C PHE A 96 -2.37 -4.92 -1.04
N GLU A 97 -3.31 -5.02 -2.00
CA GLU A 97 -3.79 -3.86 -2.77
C GLU A 97 -4.50 -2.82 -1.88
N GLU A 98 -5.23 -3.28 -0.85
CA GLU A 98 -5.83 -2.42 0.18
C GLU A 98 -4.76 -1.59 0.90
N PHE A 99 -3.67 -2.23 1.31
CA PHE A 99 -2.56 -1.54 1.97
C PHE A 99 -1.87 -0.50 1.08
N ILE A 100 -1.59 -0.85 -0.18
CA ILE A 100 -0.99 0.07 -1.15
C ILE A 100 -1.90 1.29 -1.32
N SER A 101 -3.21 1.04 -1.50
CA SER A 101 -4.20 2.10 -1.68
C SER A 101 -4.31 2.99 -0.44
N PHE A 102 -4.37 2.39 0.75
CA PHE A 102 -4.37 3.13 2.01
C PHE A 102 -3.13 4.03 2.13
N THR A 103 -1.94 3.51 1.84
CA THR A 103 -0.68 4.26 1.92
C THR A 103 -0.63 5.42 0.93
N LEU A 104 -1.10 5.20 -0.30
CA LEU A 104 -1.29 6.26 -1.30
C LEU A 104 -2.26 7.34 -0.81
N ASN A 105 -3.40 6.95 -0.22
CA ASN A 105 -4.39 7.89 0.31
C ASN A 105 -3.81 8.75 1.45
N GLN A 106 -2.99 8.16 2.33
CA GLN A 106 -2.27 8.91 3.36
C GLN A 106 -1.27 9.92 2.77
N ALA A 107 -0.69 9.62 1.62
CA ALA A 107 0.19 10.54 0.87
C ALA A 107 -0.59 11.55 -0.01
N GLY A 108 -1.93 11.62 0.12
CA GLY A 108 -2.78 12.58 -0.59
C GLY A 108 -3.16 12.16 -2.02
N TYR A 109 -2.89 10.91 -2.41
CA TYR A 109 -3.39 10.37 -3.67
C TYR A 109 -4.84 9.92 -3.52
N GLN A 110 -5.61 9.98 -4.59
CA GLN A 110 -6.83 9.19 -4.72
C GLN A 110 -6.49 7.87 -5.42
N THR A 111 -7.24 6.82 -5.14
CA THR A 111 -6.86 5.46 -5.58
C THR A 111 -7.97 4.73 -6.32
N LEU A 112 -7.60 3.98 -7.35
CA LEU A 112 -8.43 2.98 -8.04
C LEU A 112 -7.77 1.61 -7.89
N ARG A 113 -8.55 0.56 -7.61
CA ARG A 113 -8.06 -0.82 -7.49
C ARG A 113 -8.67 -1.74 -8.56
N GLY A 114 -7.94 -2.78 -8.95
CA GLY A 114 -8.43 -3.83 -9.86
C GLY A 114 -8.93 -3.29 -11.20
N VAL A 115 -8.26 -2.27 -11.73
CA VAL A 115 -8.71 -1.61 -12.96
C VAL A 115 -8.40 -2.51 -14.15
N ARG A 116 -9.45 -3.02 -14.79
CA ARG A 116 -9.34 -3.86 -16.00
C ARG A 116 -9.66 -3.07 -17.24
N LEU A 117 -8.73 -2.99 -18.19
CA LEU A 117 -8.89 -2.26 -19.44
C LEU A 117 -8.43 -3.10 -20.61
N THR A 118 -9.13 -2.99 -21.73
CA THR A 118 -8.62 -3.48 -23.01
C THR A 118 -8.05 -2.29 -23.77
N VAL A 119 -6.74 -2.35 -24.04
CA VAL A 119 -5.98 -1.28 -24.67
C VAL A 119 -5.28 -1.87 -25.89
N GLY A 120 -5.56 -1.34 -27.09
CA GLY A 120 -4.99 -1.86 -28.34
C GLY A 120 -5.27 -3.34 -28.60
N GLY A 121 -6.40 -3.88 -28.11
CA GLY A 121 -6.73 -5.31 -28.20
C GLY A 121 -6.15 -6.18 -27.08
N VAL A 122 -5.27 -5.65 -26.24
CA VAL A 122 -4.68 -6.37 -25.10
C VAL A 122 -5.46 -6.05 -23.83
N ARG A 123 -5.91 -7.09 -23.12
CA ARG A 123 -6.53 -6.94 -21.79
C ARG A 123 -5.41 -6.79 -20.76
N GLY A 124 -5.38 -5.63 -20.10
CA GLY A 124 -4.51 -5.33 -18.97
C GLY A 124 -5.32 -5.22 -17.68
N GLU A 125 -4.73 -5.70 -16.59
CA GLU A 125 -5.14 -5.43 -15.22
C GLU A 125 -4.08 -4.54 -14.58
N PHE A 126 -4.54 -3.50 -13.89
CA PHE A 126 -3.74 -2.59 -13.11
C PHE A 126 -4.20 -2.73 -11.66
N ASP A 127 -3.31 -3.25 -10.80
CA ASP A 127 -3.64 -3.63 -9.43
C ASP A 127 -4.07 -2.40 -8.63
N VAL A 128 -3.24 -1.35 -8.63
CA VAL A 128 -3.55 -0.07 -8.01
C VAL A 128 -3.12 1.10 -8.90
N ILE A 129 -3.96 2.10 -9.05
CA ILE A 129 -3.61 3.39 -9.66
C ILE A 129 -3.82 4.49 -8.62
N GLY A 130 -2.76 5.22 -8.31
CA GLY A 130 -2.81 6.42 -7.49
C GLY A 130 -2.75 7.68 -8.36
N TYR A 131 -3.50 8.72 -8.03
CA TYR A 131 -3.39 10.01 -8.71
C TYR A 131 -3.46 11.19 -7.74
N ARG A 132 -2.59 12.17 -7.94
CA ARG A 132 -2.45 13.39 -7.11
C ARG A 132 -1.89 14.52 -7.96
N GLY A 133 -2.71 15.55 -8.23
CA GLY A 133 -2.31 16.66 -9.08
C GLY A 133 -2.02 16.19 -10.52
N ASP A 134 -0.80 16.45 -10.99
CA ASP A 134 -0.27 16.03 -12.30
C ASP A 134 0.35 14.62 -12.28
N VAL A 135 0.49 14.00 -11.11
CA VAL A 135 1.13 12.69 -10.95
C VAL A 135 0.10 11.57 -10.97
N VAL A 136 0.33 10.57 -11.81
CA VAL A 136 -0.38 9.29 -11.82
C VAL A 136 0.64 8.19 -11.60
N MET A 137 0.47 7.40 -10.54
CA MET A 137 1.27 6.21 -10.27
C MET A 137 0.48 4.97 -10.67
N VAL A 138 1.06 4.15 -11.54
CA VAL A 138 0.47 2.88 -11.96
C VAL A 138 1.27 1.77 -11.32
N ILE A 139 0.66 1.10 -10.35
CA ILE A 139 1.34 0.15 -9.47
C ILE A 139 1.06 -1.28 -9.91
N GLU A 140 2.13 -2.04 -10.12
CA GLU A 140 2.10 -3.50 -10.14
C GLU A 140 2.43 -3.98 -8.72
N ALA A 141 1.44 -4.56 -8.04
CA ALA A 141 1.62 -5.18 -6.73
C ALA A 141 2.18 -6.58 -6.96
N LYS A 142 3.21 -7.00 -6.23
CA LYS A 142 3.77 -8.35 -6.32
C LYS A 142 3.99 -8.99 -4.96
N HIS A 143 3.20 -10.03 -4.69
CA HIS A 143 3.22 -10.77 -3.44
C HIS A 143 4.31 -11.86 -3.43
N TRP A 144 5.58 -11.48 -3.47
CA TRP A 144 6.70 -12.42 -3.54
C TRP A 144 7.67 -12.29 -2.38
N LEU A 145 8.27 -13.43 -2.01
CA LEU A 145 9.35 -13.52 -1.02
C LEU A 145 10.74 -13.43 -1.66
N SER A 146 10.88 -13.92 -2.90
CA SER A 146 12.11 -13.88 -3.69
C SER A 146 11.78 -13.99 -5.18
N ILE A 147 12.55 -13.30 -6.03
CA ILE A 147 12.46 -13.40 -7.49
C ILE A 147 13.85 -13.20 -8.08
N SER A 148 14.17 -13.89 -9.17
CA SER A 148 15.44 -13.65 -9.87
C SER A 148 15.42 -12.30 -10.60
N THR A 149 16.59 -11.69 -10.80
CA THR A 149 16.71 -10.44 -11.57
C THR A 149 16.15 -10.56 -12.99
N GLY A 150 16.30 -11.73 -13.62
CA GLY A 150 15.80 -11.97 -14.98
C GLY A 150 14.28 -12.03 -15.05
N GLU A 151 13.62 -12.66 -14.07
CA GLU A 151 12.16 -12.64 -13.98
C GLU A 151 11.65 -11.25 -13.62
N LEU A 152 12.30 -10.56 -12.67
CA LEU A 152 11.97 -9.19 -12.30
C LEU A 152 11.99 -8.26 -13.51
N ARG A 153 13.01 -8.39 -14.38
CA ARG A 153 13.09 -7.64 -15.64
C ARG A 153 11.89 -7.88 -16.55
N LYS A 154 11.49 -9.13 -16.77
CA LYS A 154 10.31 -9.44 -17.59
C LYS A 154 9.03 -8.82 -17.03
N ILE A 155 8.90 -8.78 -15.70
CA ILE A 155 7.76 -8.13 -15.04
C ILE A 155 7.80 -6.62 -15.23
N VAL A 156 8.96 -5.98 -15.04
CA VAL A 156 9.13 -4.54 -15.25
C VAL A 156 8.84 -4.18 -16.71
N GLU A 157 9.43 -4.88 -17.68
CA GLU A 157 9.19 -4.66 -19.11
C GLU A 157 7.70 -4.79 -19.48
N LYS A 158 7.03 -5.85 -18.99
CA LYS A 158 5.59 -6.03 -19.21
C LYS A 158 4.78 -4.92 -18.56
N HIS A 159 5.13 -4.50 -17.35
CA HIS A 159 4.44 -3.42 -16.65
C HIS A 159 4.59 -2.10 -17.40
N VAL A 160 5.81 -1.73 -17.79
CA VAL A 160 6.12 -0.55 -18.59
C VAL A 160 5.27 -0.52 -19.87
N GLY A 161 5.20 -1.63 -20.61
CA GLY A 161 4.35 -1.72 -21.80
C GLY A 161 2.85 -1.51 -21.51
N LYS A 162 2.34 -2.00 -20.37
CA LYS A 162 0.95 -1.71 -19.95
C LYS A 162 0.76 -0.22 -19.64
N VAL A 163 1.71 0.42 -18.96
CA VAL A 163 1.64 1.84 -18.60
C VAL A 163 1.74 2.74 -19.83
N GLU A 164 2.60 2.42 -20.78
CA GLU A 164 2.71 3.13 -22.06
C GLU A 164 1.42 3.02 -22.88
N ALA A 165 0.82 1.83 -22.93
CA ALA A 165 -0.46 1.61 -23.60
C ALA A 165 -1.57 2.43 -22.94
N LEU A 166 -1.60 2.48 -21.60
CA LEU A 166 -2.53 3.31 -20.82
C LEU A 166 -2.36 4.80 -21.18
N ALA A 167 -1.12 5.30 -21.21
CA ALA A 167 -0.80 6.68 -21.58
C ALA A 167 -1.27 7.01 -23.00
N SER A 168 -1.07 6.08 -23.95
CA SER A 168 -1.53 6.23 -25.34
C SER A 168 -3.06 6.22 -25.48
N ASN A 169 -3.79 5.71 -24.48
CA ASN A 169 -5.26 5.61 -24.47
C ASN A 169 -5.90 6.40 -23.32
N TRP A 170 -5.21 7.42 -22.83
CA TRP A 170 -5.54 8.14 -21.61
C TRP A 170 -6.96 8.70 -21.60
N ALA A 171 -7.41 9.35 -22.67
CA ALA A 171 -8.77 9.89 -22.75
C ALA A 171 -9.87 8.82 -22.60
N ARG A 172 -9.62 7.59 -23.07
CA ARG A 172 -10.54 6.46 -22.87
C ARG A 172 -10.53 6.00 -21.41
N PHE A 173 -9.35 5.93 -20.80
CA PHE A 173 -9.21 5.59 -19.39
C PHE A 173 -9.93 6.59 -18.49
N VAL A 174 -9.60 7.88 -18.62
CA VAL A 174 -10.16 8.98 -17.84
C VAL A 174 -11.70 8.96 -17.89
N ARG A 175 -12.29 8.80 -19.08
CA ARG A 175 -13.75 8.67 -19.23
C ARG A 175 -14.31 7.45 -18.51
N LYS A 176 -13.66 6.29 -18.65
CA LYS A 176 -14.14 5.04 -18.04
C LYS A 176 -14.13 5.09 -16.51
N VAL A 177 -13.09 5.68 -15.92
CA VAL A 177 -12.96 5.78 -14.46
C VAL A 177 -13.49 7.11 -13.90
N LYS A 178 -14.06 7.97 -14.76
CA LYS A 178 -14.58 9.30 -14.43
C LYS A 178 -13.55 10.17 -13.68
N LEU A 179 -12.29 10.06 -14.09
CA LEU A 179 -11.18 10.75 -13.47
C LEU A 179 -11.21 12.23 -13.83
N LYS A 180 -10.93 13.11 -12.87
CA LYS A 180 -10.72 14.55 -13.13
C LYS A 180 -9.23 14.84 -12.98
N VAL A 181 -8.54 15.03 -14.09
CA VAL A 181 -7.11 15.39 -14.13
C VAL A 181 -6.92 16.72 -14.83
N GLY A 182 -5.81 17.40 -14.50
CA GLY A 182 -5.38 18.60 -15.20
C GLY A 182 -4.91 18.32 -16.62
N ASN A 183 -4.51 19.39 -17.32
CA ASN A 183 -4.02 19.31 -18.70
C ASN A 183 -2.65 18.64 -18.81
N GLU A 184 -1.81 18.78 -17.79
CA GLU A 184 -0.53 18.08 -17.69
C GLU A 184 -0.65 16.88 -16.75
N VAL A 185 -0.28 15.71 -17.27
CA VAL A 185 -0.26 14.45 -16.53
C VAL A 185 1.02 13.69 -16.84
N TYR A 186 1.64 13.17 -15.79
CA TYR A 186 2.85 12.36 -15.82
C TYR A 186 2.53 10.99 -15.19
N ILE A 187 2.63 9.93 -15.98
CA ILE A 187 2.24 8.58 -15.60
C ILE A 187 3.50 7.75 -15.31
N TYR A 188 3.69 7.40 -14.04
CA TYR A 188 4.85 6.70 -13.53
C TYR A 188 4.52 5.21 -13.28
N PRO A 189 5.24 4.27 -13.91
CA PRO A 189 5.23 2.88 -13.47
C PRO A 189 5.93 2.76 -12.11
N LEU A 190 5.35 1.99 -11.20
CA LEU A 190 5.94 1.62 -9.92
C LEU A 190 5.66 0.14 -9.67
N VAL A 191 6.66 -0.60 -9.19
CA VAL A 191 6.47 -1.98 -8.73
C VAL A 191 6.54 -1.97 -7.21
N VAL A 192 5.52 -2.52 -6.55
CA VAL A 192 5.52 -2.68 -5.09
C VAL A 192 5.59 -4.14 -4.74
N THR A 193 6.64 -4.53 -4.03
CA THR A 193 6.86 -5.89 -3.53
C THR A 193 6.56 -5.95 -2.03
N LEU A 194 6.35 -7.13 -1.47
CA LEU A 194 6.20 -7.26 -0.02
C LEU A 194 7.49 -7.00 0.75
N LYS A 195 8.62 -7.52 0.26
CA LYS A 195 9.94 -7.38 0.86
C LYS A 195 10.88 -6.61 -0.06
N ALA A 196 11.96 -6.06 0.51
CA ALA A 196 12.98 -5.39 -0.28
C ALA A 196 13.51 -6.30 -1.39
N PRO A 197 13.39 -5.89 -2.67
CA PRO A 197 14.00 -6.60 -3.77
C PRO A 197 15.53 -6.44 -3.72
N GLN A 198 16.26 -7.35 -4.37
CA GLN A 198 17.70 -7.18 -4.58
C GLN A 198 18.03 -5.94 -5.43
N VAL A 199 17.09 -5.52 -6.28
CA VAL A 199 17.21 -4.39 -7.19
C VAL A 199 16.09 -3.40 -6.89
N GLN A 200 16.44 -2.19 -6.48
CA GLN A 200 15.46 -1.15 -6.09
C GLN A 200 15.02 -0.26 -7.26
N VAL A 201 15.79 -0.25 -8.35
CA VAL A 201 15.45 0.46 -9.59
C VAL A 201 15.90 -0.38 -10.78
N MET A 202 15.02 -0.56 -11.76
CA MET A 202 15.32 -1.28 -12.99
C MET A 202 14.78 -0.50 -14.18
N ASP A 203 15.63 -0.14 -15.13
CA ASP A 203 15.26 0.65 -16.31
C ASP A 203 14.49 1.93 -15.93
N ASN A 204 14.99 2.63 -14.89
CA ASN A 204 14.40 3.82 -14.28
C ASN A 204 13.00 3.62 -13.66
N VAL A 205 12.53 2.38 -13.53
CA VAL A 205 11.31 2.02 -12.80
C VAL A 205 11.65 1.70 -11.34
N PRO A 206 11.09 2.42 -10.36
CA PRO A 206 11.28 2.10 -8.96
C PRO A 206 10.60 0.79 -8.56
N ILE A 207 11.27 0.02 -7.69
CA ILE A 207 10.82 -1.24 -7.13
C ILE A 207 10.93 -1.13 -5.60
N VAL A 208 9.79 -1.06 -4.93
CA VAL A 208 9.70 -0.59 -3.54
C VAL A 208 9.06 -1.66 -2.66
N ALA A 209 9.66 -1.96 -1.52
CA ALA A 209 9.03 -2.83 -0.53
C ALA A 209 7.80 -2.16 0.09
N SER A 210 6.79 -2.92 0.44
CA SER A 210 5.52 -2.44 1.00
C SER A 210 5.75 -1.57 2.24
N TYR A 211 6.63 -1.99 3.14
CA TYR A 211 6.97 -1.24 4.35
C TYR A 211 7.80 0.02 4.09
N GLN A 212 8.43 0.16 2.91
CA GLN A 212 9.19 1.35 2.49
C GLN A 212 8.34 2.31 1.64
N LEU A 213 7.15 1.89 1.21
CA LEU A 213 6.27 2.69 0.38
C LEU A 213 5.93 4.07 1.00
N PRO A 214 5.65 4.22 2.31
CA PRO A 214 5.40 5.53 2.90
C PRO A 214 6.58 6.51 2.71
N ASP A 215 7.80 6.05 2.99
CA ASP A 215 9.00 6.88 2.88
C ASP A 215 9.32 7.22 1.42
N PHE A 216 9.14 6.25 0.52
CA PHE A 216 9.26 6.48 -0.92
C PHE A 216 8.31 7.58 -1.42
N LEU A 217 7.04 7.54 -1.01
CA LEU A 217 6.04 8.53 -1.42
C LEU A 217 6.36 9.92 -0.85
N SER A 218 6.90 9.99 0.38
CA SER A 218 7.34 11.25 1.00
C SER A 218 8.49 11.91 0.22
N GLY A 219 9.45 11.11 -0.27
CA GLY A 219 10.57 11.57 -1.08
C GLY A 219 10.29 11.71 -2.58
N PHE A 220 9.11 11.27 -3.05
CA PHE A 220 8.84 11.10 -4.47
C PHE A 220 9.01 12.39 -5.28
N ASP A 221 8.46 13.51 -4.81
CA ASP A 221 8.47 14.76 -5.58
C ASP A 221 9.89 15.31 -5.81
N MET A 222 10.82 15.02 -4.90
CA MET A 222 12.24 15.37 -5.07
C MET A 222 12.96 14.44 -6.05
N ALA A 223 12.57 13.17 -6.12
CA ALA A 223 13.24 12.15 -6.93
C ALA A 223 12.62 11.94 -8.32
N LYS A 224 11.38 12.40 -8.56
CA LYS A 224 10.57 12.06 -9.74
C LYS A 224 11.20 12.36 -11.09
N GLY A 225 12.17 13.28 -11.15
CA GLY A 225 12.92 13.61 -12.37
C GLY A 225 13.87 12.50 -12.86
N SER A 226 14.20 11.52 -12.01
CA SER A 226 15.07 10.39 -12.36
C SER A 226 14.32 9.11 -12.77
N PHE A 227 12.99 9.09 -12.58
CA PHE A 227 12.17 7.93 -12.88
C PHE A 227 11.57 8.00 -14.29
N LEU A 228 11.36 6.82 -14.88
CA LEU A 228 10.63 6.67 -16.12
C LEU A 228 9.20 7.21 -15.94
N TYR A 229 8.72 7.96 -16.92
CA TYR A 229 7.32 8.39 -16.98
C TYR A 229 6.83 8.48 -18.43
N PHE A 230 5.51 8.44 -18.59
CA PHE A 230 4.84 8.66 -19.85
C PHE A 230 3.94 9.89 -19.76
N LYS A 231 3.87 10.66 -20.85
CA LYS A 231 2.85 11.70 -21.03
C LYS A 231 1.72 11.14 -21.88
N PRO A 232 0.44 11.41 -21.53
CA PRO A 232 -0.66 11.16 -22.45
C PRO A 232 -0.41 11.84 -23.81
N ARG A 233 -0.76 11.15 -24.91
CA ARG A 233 -0.83 11.82 -26.22
C ARG A 233 -1.92 12.89 -26.18
N GLU A 234 -1.68 14.04 -26.83
CA GLU A 234 -2.49 15.26 -26.75
C GLU A 234 -3.99 14.97 -26.62
N MET A 235 -4.58 15.44 -25.53
CA MET A 235 -6.02 15.46 -25.35
C MET A 235 -6.58 16.57 -26.24
N HIS A 236 -7.01 16.23 -27.46
CA HIS A 236 -7.97 17.08 -28.16
C HIS A 236 -9.28 16.98 -27.37
N LEU A 237 -9.47 17.88 -26.42
CA LEU A 237 -10.74 18.11 -25.77
C LEU A 237 -11.67 18.71 -26.83
N SER A 238 -12.46 17.86 -27.47
CA SER A 238 -13.67 18.27 -28.21
C SER A 238 -14.82 18.51 -27.26
#